data_AF-A0A9D5F8F8-F1
#
_entry.id   AF-A0A9D5F8F8-F1
#
_cell.length_a   1.000
_cell.length_b   1.000
_cell.length_c   1.000
_cell.angle_alpha   90.00
_cell.angle_beta   90.00
_cell.angle_gamma   90.00
#
_symmetry.space_group_name_H-M   'P 1'
#
loop_
_entity.id
_entity.type
_entity.pdbx_description
1 polymer ?
#
loop_
_entity_poly.entity_id
_entity_poly.type
_entity_poly.pdbx_seq_one_letter_code
_entity_poly.pdbx_strand_id
1 'polypeptide(L)'
;MEQAFIEAAKRQSGLEAAKAAFFTSGGTAQQIPTGIGKDSPGIATVVKTPYGYRNIEAQKAKRGRMITQEERDKIAVELMNCKAAGMTRNKACKHMGISTTLARKIVADYSLDYPTKA
;
A
#
# COMPACT_ATOMS: atom_id res chain seq x y z
N MET A 1 -6.33 31.36 2.69
CA MET A 1 -5.83 30.39 3.69
C MET A 1 -5.32 31.07 4.96
N GLU A 2 -4.60 32.21 4.89
CA GLU A 2 -4.05 32.85 6.10
C GLU A 2 -5.07 33.43 7.08
N GLN A 3 -6.18 34.01 6.60
CA GLN A 3 -7.18 34.62 7.51
C GLN A 3 -7.85 33.60 8.43
N ALA A 4 -8.15 32.40 7.93
CA ALA A 4 -8.72 31.32 8.72
C ALA A 4 -7.77 30.85 9.85
N PHE A 5 -6.45 30.90 9.62
CA PHE A 5 -5.45 30.55 10.62
C PHE A 5 -5.39 31.59 11.75
N ILE A 6 -5.40 32.88 11.42
CA ILE A 6 -5.40 33.97 12.41
C ILE A 6 -6.67 33.92 13.27
N GLU A 7 -7.81 33.62 12.66
CA GLU A 7 -9.08 33.50 13.36
C GLU A 7 -9.13 32.26 14.27
N ALA A 8 -8.56 31.14 13.83
CA ALA A 8 -8.40 29.95 14.66
C ALA A 8 -7.47 30.21 15.87
N ALA A 9 -6.36 30.93 15.67
CA ALA A 9 -5.44 31.29 16.74
C ALA A 9 -6.11 32.17 17.81
N LYS A 10 -6.90 33.18 17.40
CA LYS A 10 -7.67 34.02 18.33
C LYS A 10 -8.71 33.22 19.13
N ARG A 11 -9.39 32.26 18.49
CA ARG A 11 -10.32 31.35 19.18
C ARG A 11 -9.60 30.49 20.21
N GLN A 12 -8.43 29.95 19.84
CA GLN A 12 -7.62 29.12 20.72
C GLN A 12 -7.14 29.90 21.96
N SER A 13 -6.62 31.12 21.76
CA SER A 13 -6.18 31.96 22.89
C SER A 13 -7.32 32.33 23.83
N GLY A 14 -8.53 32.57 23.29
CA GLY A 14 -9.72 32.84 24.10
C GLY A 14 -10.15 31.64 24.94
N LEU A 15 -10.10 30.43 24.36
CA LEU A 15 -10.42 29.19 25.06
C LEU A 15 -9.42 28.90 26.19
N GLU A 16 -8.14 29.17 25.98
CA GLU A 16 -7.11 28.97 27.00
C GLU A 16 -7.27 29.92 28.19
N ALA A 17 -7.57 31.19 27.92
CA ALA A 17 -7.88 32.16 28.97
C ALA A 17 -9.13 31.77 29.77
N ALA A 18 -10.21 31.34 29.09
CA ALA A 18 -11.43 30.89 29.75
C ALA A 18 -11.20 29.63 30.59
N LYS A 19 -10.41 28.68 30.08
CA LYS A 19 -10.00 27.48 30.80
C LYS A 19 -9.22 27.81 32.06
N ALA A 20 -8.24 28.71 31.97
CA ALA A 20 -7.48 29.16 33.13
C ALA A 20 -8.38 29.82 34.18
N ALA A 21 -9.27 30.73 33.77
CA ALA A 21 -10.23 31.38 34.66
C ALA A 21 -11.13 30.38 35.40
N PHE A 22 -11.65 29.38 34.70
CA PHE A 22 -12.49 28.31 35.27
C PHE A 22 -11.77 27.50 36.37
N PHE A 23 -10.50 27.17 36.16
CA PHE A 23 -9.74 26.45 37.18
C PHE A 23 -9.32 27.35 38.35
N THR A 24 -9.02 28.64 38.09
CA THR A 24 -8.71 29.60 39.17
C THR A 24 -9.91 29.92 40.06
N SER A 25 -11.14 29.83 39.55
CA SER A 25 -12.36 30.02 40.35
C SER A 25 -12.77 28.79 41.16
N GLY A 26 -11.94 27.74 41.18
CA GLY A 26 -12.18 26.50 41.92
C GLY A 26 -13.00 25.45 41.15
N GLY A 27 -13.20 25.63 39.85
CA GLY A 27 -13.82 24.61 39.00
C GLY A 27 -12.99 23.32 38.96
N THR A 28 -13.67 22.17 39.00
CA THR A 28 -13.02 20.86 38.90
C THR A 28 -13.43 20.18 37.61
N ALA A 29 -12.48 19.46 37.00
CA ALA A 29 -12.73 18.62 35.84
C ALA A 29 -12.62 17.15 36.25
N GLN A 30 -13.63 16.35 35.94
CA GLN A 30 -13.59 14.91 36.09
C GLN A 30 -13.41 14.26 34.72
N GLN A 31 -12.42 13.39 34.61
CA GLN A 31 -12.25 12.56 33.43
C GLN A 31 -13.24 11.41 33.50
N ILE A 32 -14.29 11.44 32.68
CA ILE A 32 -15.20 10.30 32.55
C ILE A 32 -14.49 9.25 31.69
N PRO A 33 -14.20 8.05 32.23
CA PRO A 33 -13.60 6.97 31.45
C PRO A 33 -14.57 6.53 30.35
N THR A 34 -14.01 6.20 29.18
CA THR A 34 -14.79 5.70 28.03
C THR A 34 -15.44 4.36 28.34
N GLY A 35 -16.69 4.18 27.90
CA GLY A 35 -17.48 2.95 28.04
C GLY A 35 -18.17 2.72 29.38
N ILE A 36 -18.13 3.64 30.34
CA ILE A 36 -18.71 3.45 31.69
C ILE A 36 -19.84 4.44 31.96
N GLY A 37 -21.07 3.95 32.12
CA GLY A 37 -22.24 4.78 32.45
C GLY A 37 -22.88 5.46 31.23
N LYS A 38 -24.03 6.10 31.44
CA LYS A 38 -24.83 6.73 30.37
C LYS A 38 -24.16 7.96 29.75
N ASP A 39 -23.36 8.66 30.54
CA ASP A 39 -22.75 9.95 30.15
C ASP A 39 -21.33 9.79 29.59
N SER A 40 -20.84 8.55 29.49
CA SER A 40 -19.54 8.29 28.88
C SER A 40 -19.61 8.42 27.36
N PRO A 41 -18.60 9.04 26.71
CA PRO A 41 -18.43 8.93 25.28
C PRO A 41 -18.36 7.45 24.89
N GLY A 42 -19.18 7.05 23.92
CA GLY A 42 -19.25 5.67 23.45
C GLY A 42 -17.91 5.23 22.86
N ILE A 43 -17.49 4.01 23.18
CA ILE A 43 -16.38 3.37 22.47
C ILE A 43 -16.86 3.16 21.05
N ALA A 44 -16.11 3.62 20.05
CA ALA A 44 -16.41 3.34 18.64
C ALA A 44 -16.54 1.82 18.49
N THR A 45 -17.78 1.34 18.38
CA THR A 45 -18.07 -0.08 18.30
C THR A 45 -17.57 -0.56 16.95
N VAL A 46 -16.41 -1.21 16.93
CA VAL A 46 -15.98 -2.02 15.79
C VAL A 46 -17.09 -3.04 15.58
N VAL A 47 -17.83 -2.92 14.47
CA VAL A 47 -18.94 -3.82 14.13
C VAL A 47 -18.38 -5.24 14.10
N LYS A 48 -18.78 -6.08 15.07
CA LYS A 48 -18.39 -7.50 15.09
C LYS A 48 -19.06 -8.18 13.90
N THR A 49 -18.27 -8.87 13.07
CA THR A 49 -18.83 -9.72 12.02
C THR A 49 -19.59 -10.89 12.67
N PRO A 50 -20.75 -11.30 12.12
CA PRO A 50 -21.64 -12.28 12.76
C PRO A 50 -21.03 -13.68 12.96
N TYR A 51 -19.88 -13.95 12.34
CA TYR A 51 -19.15 -15.21 12.47
C TYR A 51 -17.66 -14.90 12.63
N GLY A 52 -16.95 -15.67 13.46
CA GLY A 52 -15.54 -15.47 13.84
C GLY A 52 -14.50 -15.57 12.71
N TYR A 53 -14.93 -15.48 11.45
CA TYR A 53 -14.06 -15.35 10.31
C TYR A 53 -13.62 -13.90 10.17
N ARG A 54 -12.30 -13.70 10.10
CA ARG A 54 -11.69 -12.41 9.83
C ARG A 54 -11.86 -12.11 8.34
N ASN A 55 -12.22 -10.88 7.97
CA ASN A 55 -12.16 -10.43 6.57
C ASN A 55 -10.68 -10.35 6.17
N ILE A 56 -10.13 -11.47 5.69
CA ILE A 56 -8.77 -11.51 5.12
C ILE A 56 -8.95 -11.23 3.63
N GLU A 57 -8.31 -10.17 3.12
CA GLU A 57 -8.30 -9.91 1.69
C GLU A 57 -7.66 -11.09 0.95
N ALA A 58 -8.33 -11.57 -0.10
CA ALA A 58 -7.79 -12.65 -0.91
C ALA A 58 -6.48 -12.21 -1.57
N GLN A 59 -5.44 -13.05 -1.50
CA GLN A 59 -4.21 -12.80 -2.25
C GLN A 59 -4.54 -12.75 -3.74
N LYS A 60 -4.25 -11.62 -4.39
CA LYS A 60 -4.53 -11.43 -5.83
C LYS A 60 -3.79 -12.50 -6.62
N ALA A 61 -4.54 -13.35 -7.33
CA ALA A 61 -3.98 -14.40 -8.15
C ALA A 61 -3.11 -13.80 -9.28
N LYS A 62 -1.94 -14.40 -9.53
CA LYS A 62 -1.06 -14.02 -10.66
C LYS A 62 -1.62 -14.43 -12.02
N ARG A 63 -2.62 -15.32 -12.05
CA ARG A 63 -3.23 -15.85 -13.27
C ARG A 63 -4.07 -14.77 -13.95
N GLY A 64 -3.80 -14.50 -15.24
CA GLY A 64 -4.52 -13.50 -16.02
C GLY A 64 -4.00 -12.06 -15.89
N ARG A 65 -2.91 -11.82 -15.14
CA ARG A 65 -2.26 -10.50 -15.11
C ARG A 65 -1.69 -10.16 -16.48
N MET A 66 -2.06 -9.00 -17.02
CA MET A 66 -1.42 -8.43 -18.20
C MET A 66 -0.05 -7.87 -17.82
N ILE A 67 0.98 -8.23 -18.58
CA ILE A 67 2.35 -7.73 -18.42
C ILE A 67 2.42 -6.37 -19.12
N THR A 68 2.89 -5.34 -18.40
CA THR A 68 3.03 -3.99 -18.97
C THR A 68 4.17 -3.95 -19.99
N GLN A 69 4.25 -2.88 -20.78
CA GLN A 69 5.33 -2.74 -21.77
C GLN A 69 6.70 -2.62 -21.09
N GLU A 70 6.80 -1.82 -20.03
CA GLU A 70 8.02 -1.65 -19.26
C GLU A 70 8.56 -2.96 -18.65
N GLU A 71 7.66 -3.84 -18.20
CA GLU A 71 8.03 -5.16 -17.70
C GLU A 71 8.60 -6.04 -18.82
N ARG A 72 8.05 -5.94 -20.04
CA ARG A 72 8.59 -6.63 -21.22
C ARG A 72 9.96 -6.12 -21.60
N ASP A 73 10.18 -4.80 -21.56
CA ASP A 73 11.48 -4.18 -21.84
C ASP A 73 12.56 -4.68 -20.86
N LYS A 74 12.24 -4.72 -19.56
CA LYS A 74 13.16 -5.25 -18.53
C LYS A 74 13.53 -6.71 -18.78
N ILE A 75 12.53 -7.54 -19.09
CA ILE A 75 12.76 -8.97 -19.42
C ILE A 75 13.62 -9.09 -20.68
N ALA A 76 13.42 -8.23 -21.68
CA ALA A 76 14.23 -8.24 -22.91
C ALA A 76 15.71 -7.91 -22.62
N VAL A 77 15.99 -6.92 -21.77
CA VAL A 77 17.36 -6.58 -21.34
C VAL A 77 18.02 -7.75 -20.60
N GLU A 78 17.31 -8.37 -19.66
CA GLU A 78 17.82 -9.53 -18.93
C GLU A 78 18.08 -10.73 -19.86
N LEU A 79 17.21 -10.94 -20.86
CA LEU A 79 17.44 -11.92 -21.92
C LEU A 79 18.69 -11.57 -22.74
N MET A 80 18.96 -10.32 -23.07
CA MET A 80 20.22 -9.96 -23.76
C MET A 80 21.45 -10.32 -22.90
N ASN A 81 21.40 -10.07 -21.60
CA ASN A 81 22.48 -10.44 -20.68
C ASN A 81 22.69 -11.96 -20.59
N CYS A 82 21.60 -12.74 -20.55
CA CYS A 82 21.67 -14.20 -20.58
C CYS A 82 22.24 -14.74 -21.89
N LYS A 83 21.94 -14.06 -23.02
CA LYS A 83 22.55 -14.36 -24.32
C LYS A 83 24.05 -14.06 -24.31
N ALA A 84 24.48 -12.93 -23.75
CA ALA A 84 25.90 -12.60 -23.62
C ALA A 84 26.66 -13.63 -22.77
N ALA A 85 25.99 -14.24 -21.79
CA ALA A 85 26.51 -15.36 -21.01
C ALA A 85 26.53 -16.71 -21.78
N GLY A 86 26.16 -16.74 -23.07
CA GLY A 86 26.14 -17.94 -23.90
C GLY A 86 25.02 -18.93 -23.56
N MET A 87 24.01 -18.52 -22.79
CA MET A 87 22.91 -19.42 -22.43
C MET A 87 21.92 -19.60 -23.58
N THR A 88 21.46 -20.83 -23.78
CA THR A 88 20.32 -21.08 -24.67
C THR A 88 19.05 -20.49 -24.08
N ARG A 89 18.07 -20.15 -24.94
CA ARG A 89 16.80 -19.57 -24.51
C ARG A 89 16.12 -20.36 -23.39
N ASN A 90 16.13 -21.70 -23.47
CA ASN A 90 15.51 -22.55 -22.46
C ASN A 90 16.24 -22.49 -21.11
N LYS A 91 17.57 -22.36 -21.11
CA LYS A 91 18.35 -22.14 -19.88
C LYS A 91 18.10 -20.76 -19.30
N ALA A 92 18.05 -19.72 -20.15
CA ALA A 92 17.69 -18.37 -19.73
C ALA A 92 16.29 -18.30 -19.08
N CYS A 93 15.29 -18.99 -19.66
CA CYS A 93 13.95 -19.06 -19.08
C CYS A 93 13.95 -19.66 -17.66
N LYS A 94 14.72 -20.74 -17.44
CA LYS A 94 14.85 -21.37 -16.13
C LYS A 94 15.58 -20.49 -15.13
N HIS A 95 16.64 -19.81 -15.57
CA HIS A 95 17.41 -18.88 -14.74
C HIS A 95 16.55 -17.70 -14.25
N MET A 96 15.72 -17.14 -15.13
CA MET A 96 14.86 -16.00 -14.82
C MET A 96 13.50 -16.40 -14.19
N GLY A 97 13.17 -17.69 -14.17
CA GLY A 97 11.87 -18.18 -13.68
C GLY A 97 10.67 -17.79 -14.55
N ILE A 98 10.89 -17.52 -15.84
CA ILE A 98 9.83 -17.13 -16.80
C ILE A 98 9.35 -18.31 -17.64
N SER A 99 8.11 -18.23 -18.14
CA SER A 99 7.59 -19.26 -19.05
C SER A 99 8.28 -19.19 -20.42
N THR A 100 8.47 -20.36 -21.03
CA THR A 100 9.08 -20.47 -22.37
C THR A 100 8.22 -19.82 -23.46
N THR A 101 6.90 -19.78 -23.28
CA THR A 101 5.97 -19.11 -24.19
C THR A 101 6.11 -17.59 -24.13
N LEU A 102 6.28 -17.02 -22.94
CA LEU A 102 6.53 -15.59 -22.78
C LEU A 102 7.88 -15.19 -23.40
N ALA A 103 8.93 -15.94 -23.10
CA ALA A 103 10.26 -15.68 -23.66
C ALA A 103 10.25 -15.76 -25.20
N ARG A 104 9.51 -16.71 -25.78
CA ARG A 104 9.38 -16.80 -27.26
C ARG A 104 8.70 -15.58 -27.86
N LYS A 105 7.64 -15.05 -27.22
CA LYS A 105 6.95 -13.84 -27.69
C LYS A 105 7.86 -12.62 -27.63
N ILE A 106 8.50 -12.38 -26.49
CA ILE A 106 9.44 -11.26 -26.33
C ILE A 106 10.61 -11.38 -27.32
N VAL A 107 11.17 -12.57 -27.51
CA VAL A 107 12.21 -12.78 -28.50
C VAL A 107 11.75 -12.41 -29.92
N ALA A 108 10.52 -12.76 -30.30
CA ALA A 108 9.97 -12.39 -31.60
C ALA A 108 9.72 -10.88 -31.72
N ASP A 109 9.11 -10.28 -30.71
CA ASP A 109 8.76 -8.84 -30.68
C ASP A 109 10.01 -7.95 -30.79
N TYR A 110 11.11 -8.34 -30.12
CA TYR A 110 12.38 -7.59 -30.11
C TYR A 110 13.42 -8.15 -31.09
N SER A 111 13.04 -9.12 -31.94
CA SER A 111 13.94 -9.76 -32.92
C SER A 111 15.28 -10.24 -32.33
N LEU A 112 15.23 -10.82 -31.12
CA LEU A 112 16.41 -11.29 -30.38
C LEU A 112 16.87 -12.66 -30.89
N ASP A 113 17.88 -12.70 -31.75
CA ASP A 113 18.41 -14.00 -32.18
C ASP A 113 19.09 -14.74 -31.01
N TYR A 114 18.63 -15.96 -30.74
CA TYR A 114 19.04 -16.79 -29.62
C TYR A 114 19.55 -18.13 -30.14
N PRO A 115 20.67 -18.66 -29.61
CA PRO A 115 21.18 -19.95 -30.04
C PRO A 115 20.12 -21.05 -29.82
N THR A 116 19.77 -21.72 -30.93
CA THR A 116 18.73 -22.76 -30.98
C THR A 116 19.23 -24.13 -30.52
N LYS A 117 20.54 -24.35 -30.51
CA LYS A 117 21.22 -25.54 -30.00
C LYS A 117 22.39 -25.10 -29.13
N ALA A 118 22.53 -25.73 -27.95
CA ALA A 118 23.76 -25.68 -27.16
C ALA A 118 24.74 -26.70 -27.75
#